data_AF-A0A925C6W7-F1
#
_entry.id   AF-A0A925C6W7-F1
#
_cell.length_a   1.000
_cell.length_b   1.000
_cell.length_c   1.000
_cell.angle_alpha   90.00
_cell.angle_beta   90.00
_cell.angle_gamma   90.00
#
_symmetry.space_group_name_H-M   'P 1'
#
loop_
_entity.id
_entity.type
_entity.pdbx_description
1 polymer ?
#
loop_
_entity_poly.entity_id
_entity_poly.type
_entity_poly.pdbx_seq_one_letter_code
_entity_poly.pdbx_strand_id
1 'polypeptide(L)'
;MPESVFTFADDEEREICAFLRDPKSYGSGNERVDVVETHIARVFLVGEAAYKLRKRVHLRFVNFSTLHARHAAAVREMEINRPHAPGIYLGLVPIMRHEGRLQLGGRGEIIEWAVHMRRFPQEAVLSHREEQGPISDDLAKALADMIARYHQDSPIAEVCDGAGIMAPVVDQLSSALAYGYIDVADRLVAAFDRIKPLLVARGNAACVRRCHGDLHLGNIVLVDNVPVPFDALEFSEALATIDVLYDLAFLLMDLDARGDRQAANAVLNSYVAFEPIGGEIEGLACLPMFLACRAGVRAVVAMARTEQLAVEEQSELRAEIHRNARLADAYLIPPRPVLIAIGGLSGTGKSTLAAVLASQIGAAPGALHVRSDVERKRLFGVPETQRLERQHYRIGTAQRVYDIVEDKARRALDAGHPVIVDAVFAKEDERVAIEAIARGAGCEFVGLWLAAPAATLIARVEARRDDASDADRRVVREQLGYDLGNIIWTHVGAAGTPEQSLADARQALVAAGVALAD
;
A
#
# COMPACT_ATOMS: atom_id res chain seq x y z
N MET A 1 32.22 14.92 14.47
CA MET A 1 32.46 14.05 15.64
C MET A 1 32.33 12.63 15.14
N PRO A 2 33.33 11.74 15.26
CA PRO A 2 33.11 10.35 14.90
C PRO A 2 32.26 9.71 15.99
N GLU A 3 31.04 9.29 15.63
CA GLU A 3 30.16 8.53 16.53
C GLU A 3 30.85 7.21 16.89
N SER A 4 31.10 7.02 18.18
CA SER A 4 31.65 5.78 18.74
C SER A 4 30.64 4.65 18.57
N VAL A 5 30.82 3.83 17.53
CA VAL A 5 30.15 2.54 17.43
C VAL A 5 30.88 1.57 18.37
N PHE A 6 30.43 1.49 19.62
CA PHE A 6 30.83 0.38 20.48
C PHE A 6 30.13 -0.89 20.00
N THR A 7 30.76 -1.58 19.04
CA THR A 7 30.48 -3.00 18.79
C THR A 7 31.20 -3.80 19.88
N PHE A 8 30.49 -4.11 20.96
CA PHE A 8 30.99 -5.09 21.91
C PHE A 8 30.82 -6.48 21.29
N ALA A 9 31.74 -6.87 20.39
CA ALA A 9 31.88 -8.27 20.01
C ALA A 9 32.55 -9.03 21.17
N ASP A 10 31.78 -9.24 22.25
CA ASP A 10 32.20 -10.06 23.38
C ASP A 10 32.41 -11.53 22.95
N ASP A 11 33.23 -12.27 23.67
CA ASP A 11 33.53 -13.67 23.32
C ASP A 11 32.28 -14.57 23.39
N GLU A 12 31.28 -14.20 24.20
CA GLU A 12 30.01 -14.91 24.35
C GLU A 12 29.13 -14.79 23.09
N GLU A 13 29.01 -13.61 22.48
CA GLU A 13 28.26 -13.37 21.25
C GLU A 13 28.91 -14.11 20.08
N ARG A 14 30.25 -14.16 20.03
CA ARG A 14 30.97 -14.97 19.02
C ARG A 14 30.71 -16.45 19.21
N GLU A 15 30.73 -16.93 20.45
CA GLU A 15 30.43 -18.33 20.78
C GLU A 15 29.00 -18.70 20.40
N ILE A 16 28.01 -17.84 20.73
CA ILE A 16 26.60 -18.03 20.34
C ILE A 16 26.45 -18.06 18.82
N CYS A 17 27.09 -17.12 18.10
CA CYS A 17 27.03 -17.08 16.64
C CYS A 17 27.70 -18.31 16.01
N ALA A 18 28.81 -18.80 16.57
CA ALA A 18 29.47 -20.01 16.11
C ALA A 18 28.59 -21.25 16.35
N PHE A 19 27.95 -21.34 17.51
CA PHE A 19 26.99 -22.38 17.84
C PHE A 19 25.81 -22.39 16.85
N LEU A 20 25.19 -21.24 16.58
CA LEU A 20 24.08 -21.15 15.62
C LEU A 20 24.50 -21.37 14.15
N ARG A 21 25.79 -21.22 13.82
CA ARG A 21 26.31 -21.57 12.48
C ARG A 21 26.57 -23.06 12.30
N ASP A 22 26.69 -23.82 13.39
CA ASP A 22 26.91 -25.26 13.33
C ASP A 22 25.57 -25.99 13.08
N PRO A 23 25.42 -26.72 11.94
CA PRO A 23 24.23 -27.52 11.67
C PRO A 23 23.86 -28.49 12.81
N LYS A 24 24.86 -29.01 13.54
CA LYS A 24 24.64 -29.96 14.63
C LYS A 24 23.84 -29.37 15.79
N SER A 25 23.84 -28.05 15.94
CA SER A 25 23.09 -27.33 16.98
C SER A 25 21.58 -27.49 16.84
N TYR A 26 21.11 -27.89 15.66
CA TYR A 26 19.69 -28.05 15.33
C TYR A 26 19.23 -29.52 15.32
N GLY A 27 20.12 -30.47 15.65
CA GLY A 27 19.81 -31.91 15.67
C GLY A 27 19.89 -32.61 14.30
N SER A 28 19.83 -31.88 13.19
CA SER A 28 20.05 -32.37 11.82
C SER A 28 21.49 -32.08 11.36
N GLY A 29 22.39 -33.07 11.51
CA GLY A 29 23.84 -32.84 11.40
C GLY A 29 24.42 -32.43 10.04
N ASN A 30 23.63 -32.17 9.00
CA ASN A 30 24.11 -31.95 7.62
C ASN A 30 23.48 -30.76 6.86
N GLU A 31 22.55 -30.00 7.45
CA GLU A 31 21.89 -28.89 6.73
C GLU A 31 22.74 -27.62 6.78
N ARG A 32 23.01 -27.01 5.62
CA ARG A 32 23.75 -25.73 5.57
C ARG A 32 22.96 -24.65 6.31
N VAL A 33 23.68 -23.88 7.15
CA VAL A 33 23.13 -22.69 7.81
C VAL A 33 23.52 -21.44 7.01
N ASP A 34 22.54 -20.74 6.46
CA ASP A 34 22.75 -19.42 5.87
C ASP A 34 22.50 -18.34 6.92
N VAL A 35 23.23 -17.21 6.83
CA VAL A 35 23.12 -16.12 7.79
C VAL A 35 22.76 -14.83 7.06
N VAL A 36 21.66 -14.21 7.47
CA VAL A 36 21.24 -12.88 7.04
C VAL A 36 21.46 -11.91 8.19
N GLU A 37 22.12 -10.78 7.94
CA GLU A 37 22.38 -9.79 8.98
C GLU A 37 21.73 -8.44 8.66
N THR A 38 21.07 -7.86 9.65
CA THR A 38 20.60 -6.47 9.63
C THR A 38 21.43 -5.63 10.60
N HIS A 39 21.13 -4.33 10.73
CA HIS A 39 21.85 -3.45 11.67
C HIS A 39 21.62 -3.84 13.14
N ILE A 40 20.50 -4.51 13.46
CA ILE A 40 20.10 -4.83 14.84
C ILE A 40 19.85 -6.32 15.09
N ALA A 41 19.87 -7.17 14.06
CA ALA A 41 19.61 -8.60 14.20
C ALA A 41 20.49 -9.48 13.28
N ARG A 42 20.59 -10.77 13.63
CA ARG A 42 21.11 -11.84 12.78
C ARG A 42 20.07 -12.95 12.67
N VAL A 43 19.82 -13.45 11.47
CA VAL A 43 18.88 -14.53 11.19
C VAL A 43 19.66 -15.73 10.66
N PHE A 44 19.55 -16.86 11.34
CA PHE A 44 20.19 -18.13 10.97
C PHE A 44 19.13 -19.03 10.32
N LEU A 45 19.32 -19.37 9.04
CA LEU A 45 18.38 -20.13 8.22
C LEU A 45 18.89 -21.57 8.08
N VAL A 46 18.13 -22.55 8.57
CA VAL A 46 18.50 -23.98 8.58
C VAL A 46 17.29 -24.84 8.26
N GLY A 47 17.38 -25.67 7.22
CA GLY A 47 16.23 -26.43 6.71
C GLY A 47 15.01 -25.52 6.51
N GLU A 48 13.88 -25.89 7.13
CA GLU A 48 12.61 -25.14 7.13
C GLU A 48 12.49 -24.10 8.27
N ALA A 49 13.54 -23.90 9.07
CA ALA A 49 13.54 -23.03 10.24
C ALA A 49 14.45 -21.81 10.08
N ALA A 50 14.08 -20.74 10.76
CA ALA A 50 14.86 -19.52 10.89
C ALA A 50 14.93 -19.11 12.37
N TYR A 51 16.09 -18.66 12.82
CA TYR A 51 16.30 -18.20 14.19
C TYR A 51 16.83 -16.78 14.17
N LYS A 52 16.02 -15.81 14.60
CA LYS A 52 16.38 -14.39 14.64
C LYS A 52 16.87 -13.98 16.03
N LEU A 53 18.09 -13.47 16.08
CA LEU A 53 18.80 -13.07 17.28
C LEU A 53 19.04 -11.56 17.24
N ARG A 54 18.79 -10.87 18.36
CA ARG A 54 19.08 -9.43 18.48
C ARG A 54 20.57 -9.23 18.71
N LYS A 55 21.20 -8.34 17.96
CA LYS A 55 22.62 -7.99 18.13
C LYS A 55 22.78 -7.25 19.46
N ARG A 56 23.91 -7.45 20.16
CA ARG A 56 24.23 -6.70 21.38
C ARG A 56 24.71 -5.30 21.01
N VAL A 57 23.77 -4.39 20.79
CA VAL A 57 24.06 -3.01 20.34
C VAL A 57 23.37 -1.96 21.19
N HIS A 58 23.96 -0.77 21.24
CA HIS A 58 23.36 0.44 21.79
C HIS A 58 23.44 1.54 20.74
N LEU A 59 22.35 1.73 19.99
CA LEU A 59 22.21 2.76 18.97
C LEU A 59 21.30 3.87 19.48
N ARG A 60 21.29 5.02 18.79
CA ARG A 60 20.51 6.20 19.18
C ARG A 60 19.01 5.93 19.37
N PHE A 61 18.47 4.93 18.67
CA PHE A 61 17.05 4.58 18.66
C PHE A 61 16.74 3.20 19.29
N VAL A 62 17.77 2.43 19.69
CA VAL A 62 17.56 1.08 20.23
C VAL A 62 18.66 0.68 21.22
N ASN A 63 18.27 0.10 22.36
CA ASN A 63 19.20 -0.41 23.36
C ASN A 63 19.00 -1.91 23.60
N PHE A 64 19.86 -2.72 22.99
CA PHE A 64 19.91 -4.18 23.11
C PHE A 64 21.18 -4.67 23.84
N SER A 65 21.79 -3.78 24.65
CA SER A 65 23.03 -4.08 25.39
C SER A 65 22.88 -5.20 26.44
N THR A 66 21.69 -5.37 27.01
CA THR A 66 21.40 -6.37 28.05
C THR A 66 20.60 -7.54 27.51
N LEU A 67 20.80 -8.73 28.08
CA LEU A 67 20.01 -9.92 27.78
C LEU A 67 18.51 -9.68 28.00
N HIS A 68 18.15 -8.97 29.08
CA HIS A 68 16.77 -8.62 29.38
C HIS A 68 16.13 -7.76 28.28
N ALA A 69 16.84 -6.75 27.75
CA ALA A 69 16.33 -5.91 26.68
C ALA A 69 16.14 -6.70 25.37
N ARG A 70 17.07 -7.62 25.05
CA ARG A 70 16.95 -8.50 23.87
C ARG A 70 15.79 -9.48 23.99
N HIS A 71 15.60 -10.07 25.17
CA HIS A 71 14.44 -10.91 25.47
C HIS A 71 13.13 -10.13 25.32
N ALA A 72 13.04 -8.93 25.92
CA ALA A 72 11.85 -8.10 25.83
C ALA A 72 11.52 -7.73 24.38
N ALA A 73 12.52 -7.40 23.57
CA ALA A 73 12.34 -7.14 22.14
C ALA A 73 11.86 -8.37 21.35
N ALA A 74 12.40 -9.56 21.66
CA ALA A 74 11.97 -10.81 21.05
C ALA A 74 10.51 -11.16 21.41
N VAL A 75 10.11 -10.96 22.66
CA VAL A 75 8.71 -11.10 23.10
C VAL A 75 7.82 -10.10 22.35
N ARG A 76 8.24 -8.83 22.27
CA ARG A 76 7.47 -7.80 21.59
C ARG A 76 7.30 -8.09 20.09
N GLU A 77 8.33 -8.56 19.42
CA GLU A 77 8.26 -8.98 18.01
C GLU A 77 7.21 -10.09 17.81
N MET A 78 7.20 -11.10 18.70
CA MET A 78 6.21 -12.17 18.66
C MET A 78 4.79 -11.67 18.90
N GLU A 79 4.59 -10.77 19.87
CA GLU A 79 3.27 -10.19 20.17
C GLU A 79 2.69 -9.43 18.97
N ILE A 80 3.52 -8.65 18.27
CA ILE A 80 3.08 -7.81 17.14
C ILE A 80 2.83 -8.65 15.90
N ASN A 81 3.77 -9.55 15.56
CA ASN A 81 3.74 -10.20 14.25
C ASN A 81 2.94 -11.51 14.22
N ARG A 82 2.89 -12.26 15.33
CA ARG A 82 2.21 -13.58 15.34
C ARG A 82 0.71 -13.52 15.01
N PRO A 83 -0.07 -12.50 15.42
CA PRO A 83 -1.48 -12.41 15.04
C PRO A 83 -1.71 -12.37 13.52
N HIS A 84 -0.81 -11.72 12.77
CA HIS A 84 -0.92 -11.54 11.32
C HIS A 84 -0.06 -12.52 10.51
N ALA A 85 0.91 -13.17 11.14
CA ALA A 85 1.81 -14.14 10.53
C ALA A 85 2.03 -15.40 11.41
N PRO A 86 0.95 -16.10 11.84
CA PRO A 86 1.06 -17.22 12.78
C PRO A 86 1.83 -18.43 12.21
N GLY A 87 1.86 -18.57 10.88
CA GLY A 87 2.65 -19.59 10.19
C GLY A 87 4.15 -19.28 10.10
N ILE A 88 4.54 -18.02 10.31
CA ILE A 88 5.94 -17.56 10.29
C ILE A 88 6.50 -17.51 11.70
N TYR A 89 5.79 -16.94 12.67
CA TYR A 89 6.30 -16.75 14.03
C TYR A 89 5.92 -17.93 14.95
N LEU A 90 6.83 -18.89 15.10
CA LEU A 90 6.56 -20.18 15.75
C LEU A 90 6.74 -20.15 17.27
N GLY A 91 7.65 -19.32 17.78
CA GLY A 91 7.86 -19.18 19.24
C GLY A 91 9.16 -18.49 19.61
N LEU A 92 9.44 -18.42 20.91
CA LEU A 92 10.74 -18.02 21.45
C LEU A 92 11.52 -19.25 21.90
N VAL A 93 12.81 -19.29 21.59
CA VAL A 93 13.72 -20.36 21.97
C VAL A 93 14.90 -19.75 22.74
N PRO A 94 15.13 -20.16 24.00
CA PRO A 94 16.30 -19.71 24.73
C PRO A 94 17.53 -20.50 24.28
N ILE A 95 18.68 -19.83 24.25
CA ILE A 95 20.00 -20.44 24.09
C ILE A 95 20.56 -20.62 25.50
N MET A 96 20.82 -21.88 25.86
CA MET A 96 21.19 -22.27 27.21
C MET A 96 22.64 -22.70 27.26
N ARG A 97 23.33 -22.42 28.37
CA ARG A 97 24.63 -23.01 28.71
C ARG A 97 24.45 -24.06 29.81
N HIS A 98 24.92 -25.28 29.54
CA HIS A 98 24.93 -26.37 30.50
C HIS A 98 26.26 -27.14 30.41
N GLU A 99 26.95 -27.29 31.55
CA GLU A 99 28.27 -27.96 31.61
C GLU A 99 29.28 -27.42 30.58
N GLY A 100 29.25 -26.11 30.33
CA GLY A 100 30.12 -25.43 29.36
C GLY A 100 29.74 -25.60 27.88
N ARG A 101 28.63 -26.28 27.57
CA ARG A 101 28.13 -26.46 26.20
C ARG A 101 26.87 -25.63 25.96
N LEU A 102 26.74 -25.12 24.73
CA LEU A 102 25.54 -24.42 24.28
C LEU A 102 24.52 -25.39 23.68
N GLN A 103 23.23 -25.09 23.88
CA GLN A 103 22.11 -25.85 23.34
C GLN A 103 20.89 -24.93 23.11
N LEU A 104 20.06 -25.28 22.14
CA LEU A 104 18.76 -24.64 21.91
C LEU A 104 17.72 -25.28 22.83
N GLY A 105 17.15 -24.48 23.74
CA GLY A 105 16.24 -24.98 24.77
C GLY A 105 16.91 -25.90 25.80
N GLY A 106 16.12 -26.69 26.52
CA GLY A 106 16.60 -27.66 27.49
C GLY A 106 16.95 -27.06 28.87
N ARG A 107 17.89 -27.69 29.59
CA ARG A 107 18.32 -27.30 30.95
C ARG A 107 19.59 -26.45 30.91
N GLY A 108 19.75 -25.48 31.82
CA GLY A 108 20.97 -24.68 31.94
C GLY A 108 20.71 -23.24 32.37
N GLU A 109 21.73 -22.39 32.24
CA GLU A 109 21.61 -20.93 32.34
C GLU A 109 21.21 -20.35 30.99
N ILE A 110 20.26 -19.42 30.95
CA ILE A 110 19.88 -18.70 29.73
C ILE A 110 20.95 -17.65 29.44
N ILE A 111 21.60 -17.73 28.28
CA ILE A 111 22.58 -16.74 27.85
C ILE A 111 22.07 -15.85 26.72
N GLU A 112 21.05 -16.31 25.97
CA GLU A 112 20.46 -15.54 24.87
C GLU A 112 19.05 -16.04 24.52
N TRP A 113 18.30 -15.24 23.75
CA TRP A 113 17.02 -15.59 23.18
C TRP A 113 17.02 -15.46 21.66
N ALA A 114 16.35 -16.38 20.99
CA ALA A 114 16.06 -16.32 19.56
C ALA A 114 14.55 -16.40 19.31
N VAL A 115 14.08 -15.62 18.32
CA VAL A 115 12.76 -15.80 17.74
C VAL A 115 12.85 -16.95 16.74
N HIS A 116 12.11 -18.03 17.00
CA HIS A 116 12.02 -19.18 16.12
C HIS A 116 10.90 -18.95 15.11
N MET A 117 11.29 -18.96 13.84
CA MET A 117 10.45 -18.64 12.70
C MET A 117 10.47 -19.79 11.70
N ARG A 118 9.41 -19.90 10.89
CA ARG A 118 9.44 -20.72 9.67
C ARG A 118 10.25 -19.97 8.61
N ARG A 119 11.25 -20.65 8.04
CA ARG A 119 11.98 -20.13 6.88
C ARG A 119 11.03 -20.07 5.69
N PHE A 120 11.18 -19.04 4.87
CA PHE A 120 10.52 -18.94 3.58
C PHE A 120 11.54 -18.61 2.48
N PRO A 121 11.25 -19.00 1.24
CA PRO A 121 12.07 -18.63 0.07
C PRO A 121 12.21 -17.10 -0.04
N GLN A 122 13.39 -16.61 -0.38
CA GLN A 122 13.62 -15.15 -0.53
C GLN A 122 12.82 -14.60 -1.71
N GLU A 123 12.66 -15.39 -2.77
CA GLU A 123 11.84 -15.08 -3.94
C GLU A 123 10.34 -14.94 -3.64
N ALA A 124 9.88 -15.37 -2.46
CA ALA A 124 8.51 -15.16 -2.02
C ALA A 124 8.29 -13.79 -1.36
N VAL A 125 9.36 -13.09 -0.96
CA VAL A 125 9.25 -11.70 -0.47
C VAL A 125 8.97 -10.79 -1.66
N LEU A 126 7.97 -9.92 -1.56
CA LEU A 126 7.50 -9.12 -2.70
C LEU A 126 8.60 -8.23 -3.29
N SER A 127 9.56 -7.79 -2.48
CA SER A 127 10.71 -7.01 -2.97
C SER A 127 11.62 -7.76 -3.94
N HIS A 128 11.57 -9.10 -3.97
CA HIS A 128 12.36 -9.95 -4.86
C HIS A 128 11.57 -10.48 -6.06
N ARG A 129 10.29 -10.12 -6.20
CA ARG A 129 9.42 -10.59 -7.29
C ARG A 129 9.57 -9.83 -8.60
N GLU A 130 10.51 -8.89 -8.72
CA GLU A 130 10.69 -8.08 -9.94
C GLU A 130 10.89 -8.93 -11.21
N GLU A 131 11.47 -10.13 -11.10
CA GLU A 131 11.64 -11.06 -12.22
C GLU A 131 10.32 -11.75 -12.68
N GLN A 132 9.24 -11.64 -11.89
CA GLN A 132 7.95 -12.30 -12.13
C GLN A 132 6.90 -11.38 -12.78
N GLY A 133 7.27 -10.14 -13.10
CA GLY A 133 6.40 -9.14 -13.72
C GLY A 133 5.56 -8.33 -12.72
N PRO A 134 4.67 -7.44 -13.23
CA PRO A 134 3.82 -6.59 -12.41
C PRO A 134 2.91 -7.36 -11.45
N ILE A 135 2.54 -6.74 -10.34
CA ILE A 135 1.56 -7.30 -9.41
C ILE A 135 0.20 -7.36 -10.10
N SER A 136 -0.39 -8.55 -10.15
CA SER A 136 -1.73 -8.76 -10.69
C SER A 136 -2.81 -8.06 -9.85
N ASP A 137 -3.94 -7.70 -10.47
CA ASP A 137 -5.09 -7.10 -9.78
C ASP A 137 -5.59 -7.93 -8.57
N ASP A 138 -5.62 -9.27 -8.69
CA ASP A 138 -6.03 -10.16 -7.60
C ASP A 138 -5.10 -10.06 -6.38
N LEU A 139 -3.79 -10.00 -6.64
CA LEU A 139 -2.80 -9.81 -5.58
C LEU A 139 -2.85 -8.39 -5.00
N ALA A 140 -3.09 -7.36 -5.82
CA ALA A 140 -3.30 -6.00 -5.33
C ALA A 140 -4.52 -5.91 -4.39
N LYS A 141 -5.61 -6.60 -4.72
CA LYS A 141 -6.78 -6.72 -3.85
C LYS A 141 -6.46 -7.49 -2.57
N ALA A 142 -5.75 -8.62 -2.66
CA ALA A 142 -5.33 -9.39 -1.50
C ALA A 142 -4.40 -8.60 -0.56
N LEU A 143 -3.53 -7.74 -1.13
CA LEU A 143 -2.68 -6.81 -0.37
C LEU A 143 -3.54 -5.78 0.37
N ALA A 144 -4.45 -5.11 -0.33
CA ALA A 144 -5.36 -4.15 0.31
C ALA A 144 -6.19 -4.78 1.45
N ASP A 145 -6.72 -5.99 1.23
CA ASP A 145 -7.47 -6.75 2.23
C ASP A 145 -6.62 -7.12 3.44
N MET A 146 -5.36 -7.51 3.22
CA MET A 146 -4.41 -7.82 4.29
C MET A 146 -4.11 -6.58 5.14
N ILE A 147 -3.88 -5.43 4.50
CA ILE A 147 -3.60 -4.16 5.18
C ILE A 147 -4.83 -3.66 5.93
N ALA A 148 -6.02 -3.74 5.32
CA ALA A 148 -7.28 -3.35 5.95
C ALA A 148 -7.52 -4.14 7.23
N ARG A 149 -7.34 -5.47 7.20
CA ARG A 149 -7.42 -6.31 8.40
C ARG A 149 -6.38 -5.92 9.46
N TYR A 150 -5.13 -5.72 9.04
CA TYR A 150 -4.06 -5.30 9.97
C TYR A 150 -4.43 -4.00 10.68
N HIS A 151 -4.89 -2.98 9.95
CA HIS A 151 -5.26 -1.68 10.52
C HIS A 151 -6.50 -1.77 11.42
N GLN A 152 -7.50 -2.58 11.07
CA GLN A 152 -8.70 -2.77 11.86
C GLN A 152 -8.39 -3.45 13.20
N ASP A 153 -7.52 -4.46 13.19
CA ASP A 153 -7.08 -5.21 14.37
C ASP A 153 -6.06 -4.43 15.22
N SER A 154 -5.40 -3.42 14.64
CA SER A 154 -4.39 -2.62 15.33
C SER A 154 -5.01 -1.75 16.43
N PRO A 155 -4.40 -1.72 17.64
CA PRO A 155 -4.83 -0.85 18.74
C PRO A 155 -4.89 0.62 18.32
N ILE A 156 -5.96 1.30 18.72
CA ILE A 156 -6.10 2.75 18.55
C ILE A 156 -5.14 3.45 19.51
N ALA A 157 -4.44 4.48 19.02
CA ALA A 157 -3.54 5.27 19.85
C ALA A 157 -4.34 6.05 20.91
N GLU A 158 -3.86 6.02 22.16
CA GLU A 158 -4.43 6.88 23.22
C GLU A 158 -4.18 8.37 22.92
N VAL A 159 -3.04 8.68 22.28
CA VAL A 159 -2.68 10.04 21.84
C VAL A 159 -3.18 10.27 20.41
N CYS A 160 -4.11 11.23 20.29
CA CYS A 160 -4.85 11.50 19.05
C CYS A 160 -4.29 12.68 18.24
N ASP A 161 -3.11 13.21 18.56
CA ASP A 161 -2.50 14.30 17.78
C ASP A 161 -1.67 13.74 16.62
N GLY A 162 -2.34 13.50 15.48
CA GLY A 162 -1.69 13.02 14.27
C GLY A 162 -0.62 13.99 13.73
N ALA A 163 -0.76 15.31 13.97
CA ALA A 163 0.26 16.27 13.57
C ALA A 163 1.50 16.17 14.45
N GLY A 164 1.33 16.05 15.77
CA GLY A 164 2.41 15.84 16.73
C GLY A 164 3.20 14.55 16.46
N ILE A 165 2.53 13.49 15.99
CA ILE A 165 3.17 12.23 15.59
C ILE A 165 4.03 12.41 14.33
N MET A 166 3.53 13.15 13.34
CA MET A 166 4.25 13.37 12.08
C MET A 166 5.35 14.42 12.15
N ALA A 167 5.29 15.37 13.10
CA ALA A 167 6.27 16.45 13.20
C ALA A 167 7.73 15.96 13.30
N PRO A 168 8.09 15.02 14.20
CA PRO A 168 9.47 14.52 14.27
C PRO A 168 9.96 13.87 12.97
N VAL A 169 9.06 13.19 12.25
CA VAL A 169 9.38 12.56 10.96
C VAL A 169 9.69 13.64 9.93
N VAL A 170 8.84 14.66 9.81
CA VAL A 170 9.03 15.78 8.88
C VAL A 170 10.30 16.57 9.21
N ASP A 171 10.57 16.83 10.48
CA ASP A 171 11.75 17.56 10.92
C ASP A 171 13.04 16.79 10.60
N GLN A 172 13.06 15.48 10.87
CA GLN A 172 14.21 14.63 10.56
C GLN A 172 14.46 14.52 9.06
N LEU A 173 13.40 14.29 8.28
CA LEU A 173 13.51 14.15 6.82
C LEU A 173 13.92 15.47 6.16
N SER A 174 13.28 16.58 6.53
CA SER A 174 13.62 17.90 5.95
C SER A 174 15.06 18.30 6.28
N SER A 175 15.52 18.06 7.52
CA SER A 175 16.91 18.32 7.93
C SER A 175 17.91 17.48 7.12
N ALA A 176 17.62 16.19 6.90
CA ALA A 176 18.51 15.33 6.13
C ALA A 176 18.50 15.67 4.62
N LEU A 177 17.31 15.90 4.04
CA LEU A 177 17.15 16.23 2.62
C LEU A 177 17.69 17.63 2.28
N ALA A 178 17.74 18.56 3.24
CA ALA A 178 18.39 19.87 3.05
C ALA A 178 19.83 19.75 2.54
N TYR A 179 20.52 18.64 2.85
CA TYR A 179 21.82 18.30 2.29
C TYR A 179 21.69 17.71 0.88
N GLY A 180 21.50 18.58 -0.12
CA GLY A 180 21.51 18.22 -1.54
C GLY A 180 20.14 18.25 -2.22
N TYR A 181 19.05 18.36 -1.45
CA TYR A 181 17.66 18.39 -1.93
C TYR A 181 16.81 19.43 -1.18
N ILE A 182 17.37 20.63 -0.96
CA ILE A 182 16.74 21.70 -0.16
C ILE A 182 15.32 22.05 -0.63
N ASP A 183 15.07 22.09 -1.93
CA ASP A 183 13.74 22.40 -2.47
C ASP A 183 12.69 21.35 -2.06
N VAL A 184 13.09 20.09 -1.93
CA VAL A 184 12.23 18.99 -1.47
C VAL A 184 11.96 19.14 0.02
N ALA A 185 12.98 19.48 0.81
CA ALA A 185 12.83 19.75 2.23
C ALA A 185 11.85 20.90 2.50
N ASP A 186 12.01 22.02 1.80
CA ASP A 186 11.13 23.19 1.93
C ASP A 186 9.69 22.87 1.53
N ARG A 187 9.49 22.15 0.42
CA ARG A 187 8.16 21.70 -0.02
C ARG A 187 7.53 20.72 0.97
N LEU A 188 8.31 19.83 1.58
CA LEU A 188 7.82 18.89 2.57
C LEU A 188 7.30 19.62 3.81
N VAL A 189 8.05 20.60 4.33
CA VAL A 189 7.63 21.43 5.46
C VAL A 189 6.36 22.20 5.13
N ALA A 190 6.29 22.84 3.95
CA ALA A 190 5.11 23.57 3.51
C ALA A 190 3.88 22.65 3.32
N ALA A 191 4.08 21.43 2.82
CA ALA A 191 3.03 20.44 2.70
C ALA A 191 2.52 19.98 4.07
N PHE A 192 3.43 19.73 5.02
CA PHE A 192 3.07 19.40 6.39
C PHE A 192 2.24 20.52 7.04
N ASP A 193 2.71 21.76 6.98
CA ASP A 193 2.01 22.92 7.56
C ASP A 193 0.58 23.04 7.03
N ARG A 194 0.38 22.82 5.73
CA ARG A 194 -0.95 22.86 5.10
C ARG A 194 -1.88 21.76 5.61
N ILE A 195 -1.39 20.54 5.85
CA ILE A 195 -2.23 19.40 6.23
C ILE A 195 -2.33 19.15 7.73
N LYS A 196 -1.60 19.90 8.57
CA LYS A 196 -1.65 19.80 10.05
C LYS A 196 -3.08 19.70 10.61
N PRO A 197 -4.04 20.57 10.23
CA PRO A 197 -5.40 20.48 10.77
C PRO A 197 -6.09 19.15 10.43
N LEU A 198 -5.85 18.62 9.23
CA LEU A 198 -6.40 17.33 8.82
C LEU A 198 -5.75 16.18 9.59
N LEU A 199 -4.44 16.21 9.84
CA LEU A 199 -3.77 15.18 10.65
C LEU A 199 -4.32 15.13 12.08
N VAL A 200 -4.62 16.29 12.68
CA VAL A 200 -5.30 16.36 13.99
C VAL A 200 -6.70 15.76 13.89
N ALA A 201 -7.49 16.11 12.87
CA ALA A 201 -8.83 15.56 12.68
C ALA A 201 -8.82 14.03 12.50
N ARG A 202 -7.84 13.50 11.75
CA ARG A 202 -7.66 12.07 11.54
C ARG A 202 -7.28 11.34 12.82
N GLY A 203 -6.40 11.92 13.64
CA GLY A 203 -6.09 11.35 14.95
C GLY A 203 -7.32 11.29 15.86
N ASN A 204 -8.17 12.33 15.87
CA ASN A 204 -9.45 12.31 16.59
C ASN A 204 -10.47 11.30 16.03
N ALA A 205 -10.32 10.89 14.76
CA ALA A 205 -11.16 9.90 14.09
C ALA A 205 -10.65 8.45 14.25
N ALA A 206 -9.74 8.19 15.20
CA ALA A 206 -9.14 6.87 15.43
C ALA A 206 -8.35 6.29 14.23
N CYS A 207 -7.90 7.16 13.31
CA CYS A 207 -7.03 6.77 12.19
C CYS A 207 -5.57 6.60 12.62
N VAL A 208 -5.18 7.10 13.79
CA VAL A 208 -3.85 6.86 14.36
C VAL A 208 -3.90 5.58 15.20
N ARG A 209 -3.11 4.60 14.80
CA ARG A 209 -3.10 3.26 15.37
C ARG A 209 -1.70 2.72 15.47
N ARG A 210 -1.52 1.68 16.26
CA ARG A 210 -0.27 0.93 16.31
C ARG A 210 -0.14 0.02 15.08
N CYS A 211 0.11 0.64 13.94
CA CYS A 211 0.23 0.01 12.62
C CYS A 211 1.51 -0.82 12.50
N HIS A 212 1.82 -1.28 11.29
CA HIS A 212 3.05 -2.05 11.02
C HIS A 212 4.29 -1.16 11.19
N GLY A 213 4.23 0.09 10.75
CA GLY A 213 5.29 1.10 10.86
C GLY A 213 6.30 1.06 9.71
N ASP A 214 6.52 -0.13 9.14
CA ASP A 214 7.51 -0.39 8.08
C ASP A 214 6.95 -1.24 6.92
N LEU A 215 5.70 -0.98 6.48
CA LEU A 215 4.95 -1.85 5.55
C LEU A 215 5.34 -1.66 4.08
N HIS A 216 6.58 -1.97 3.71
CA HIS A 216 7.06 -1.94 2.32
C HIS A 216 7.17 -3.36 1.72
N LEU A 217 7.48 -3.48 0.42
CA LEU A 217 7.47 -4.78 -0.29
C LEU A 217 8.47 -5.81 0.29
N GLY A 218 9.48 -5.35 1.03
CA GLY A 218 10.47 -6.21 1.69
C GLY A 218 9.97 -6.86 2.97
N ASN A 219 8.86 -6.36 3.52
CA ASN A 219 8.23 -6.84 4.75
C ASN A 219 6.87 -7.51 4.46
N ILE A 220 6.68 -7.98 3.23
CA ILE A 220 5.52 -8.75 2.81
C ILE A 220 6.00 -9.98 2.04
N VAL A 221 5.57 -11.16 2.48
CA VAL A 221 5.91 -12.45 1.86
C VAL A 221 4.65 -13.15 1.38
N LEU A 222 4.75 -13.88 0.27
CA LEU A 222 3.68 -14.75 -0.20
C LEU A 222 3.83 -16.14 0.41
N VAL A 223 2.88 -16.52 1.25
CA VAL A 223 2.74 -17.89 1.77
C VAL A 223 1.55 -18.52 1.09
N ASP A 224 1.78 -19.58 0.31
CA ASP A 224 0.74 -20.24 -0.50
C ASP A 224 -0.05 -19.25 -1.40
N ASN A 225 0.67 -18.29 -2.00
CA ASN A 225 0.14 -17.17 -2.80
C ASN A 225 -0.72 -16.15 -2.03
N VAL A 226 -0.74 -16.20 -0.70
CA VAL A 226 -1.41 -15.21 0.15
C VAL A 226 -0.38 -14.22 0.72
N PRO A 227 -0.58 -12.91 0.60
CA PRO A 227 0.33 -11.93 1.18
C PRO A 227 0.22 -11.91 2.72
N VAL A 228 1.37 -12.01 3.37
CA VAL A 228 1.53 -12.03 4.83
C VAL A 228 2.54 -10.96 5.21
N PRO A 229 2.16 -9.96 6.05
CA PRO A 229 3.10 -8.98 6.55
C PRO A 229 3.98 -9.60 7.63
N PHE A 230 5.25 -9.25 7.66
CA PHE A 230 6.20 -9.72 8.67
C PHE A 230 7.23 -8.63 8.99
N ASP A 231 7.91 -8.76 10.12
CA ASP A 231 8.90 -7.80 10.59
C ASP A 231 8.34 -6.39 10.85
N ALA A 232 7.12 -6.33 11.42
CA ALA A 232 6.55 -5.09 11.93
C ALA A 232 7.47 -4.48 12.97
N LEU A 233 7.65 -3.15 12.90
CA LEU A 233 8.63 -2.41 13.70
C LEU A 233 8.38 -2.65 15.19
N GLU A 234 9.27 -3.35 15.90
CA GLU A 234 9.05 -3.72 17.30
C GLU A 234 9.76 -2.82 18.32
N PHE A 235 10.77 -2.06 17.89
CA PHE A 235 11.68 -1.36 18.80
C PHE A 235 11.27 0.08 19.16
N SER A 236 10.25 0.65 18.51
CA SER A 236 9.76 2.00 18.80
C SER A 236 8.25 2.12 18.63
N GLU A 237 7.52 2.19 19.74
CA GLU A 237 6.07 2.44 19.72
C GLU A 237 5.74 3.79 19.09
N ALA A 238 6.60 4.80 19.26
CA ALA A 238 6.39 6.12 18.67
C ALA A 238 6.46 6.09 17.12
N LEU A 239 7.40 5.32 16.55
CA LEU A 239 7.56 5.24 15.09
C LEU A 239 6.49 4.39 14.40
N ALA A 240 5.82 3.53 15.14
CA ALA A 240 4.81 2.63 14.59
C ALA A 240 3.38 2.93 15.06
N THR A 241 3.21 3.89 15.97
CA THR A 241 1.91 4.51 16.26
C THR A 241 1.72 5.68 15.30
N ILE A 242 1.07 5.40 14.17
CA ILE A 242 1.00 6.30 13.02
C ILE A 242 -0.39 6.27 12.39
N ASP A 243 -0.65 7.21 11.48
CA ASP A 243 -1.85 7.19 10.66
C ASP A 243 -1.88 5.97 9.73
N VAL A 244 -3.02 5.29 9.63
CA VAL A 244 -3.21 4.12 8.75
C VAL A 244 -2.90 4.40 7.27
N LEU A 245 -3.15 5.62 6.77
CA LEU A 245 -2.79 5.98 5.41
C LEU A 245 -1.28 6.25 5.27
N TYR A 246 -0.60 6.64 6.36
CA TYR A 246 0.86 6.76 6.35
C TYR A 246 1.55 5.40 6.35
N ASP A 247 0.94 4.38 6.97
CA ASP A 247 1.40 2.98 6.87
C ASP A 247 1.17 2.43 5.45
N LEU A 248 -0.05 2.57 4.90
CA LEU A 248 -0.39 2.19 3.53
C LEU A 248 0.52 2.86 2.49
N ALA A 249 0.83 4.14 2.66
CA ALA A 249 1.65 4.91 1.73
C ALA A 249 3.04 4.29 1.50
N PHE A 250 3.56 3.49 2.43
CA PHE A 250 4.87 2.88 2.24
C PHE A 250 4.84 1.83 1.12
N LEU A 251 3.85 0.93 1.14
CA LEU A 251 3.64 -0.03 0.06
C LEU A 251 3.37 0.67 -1.28
N LEU A 252 2.49 1.68 -1.28
CA LEU A 252 2.12 2.40 -2.50
C LEU A 252 3.34 3.09 -3.13
N MET A 253 4.16 3.74 -2.30
CA MET A 253 5.39 4.39 -2.75
C MET A 253 6.42 3.36 -3.26
N ASP A 254 6.60 2.22 -2.60
CA ASP A 254 7.56 1.19 -3.02
C ASP A 254 7.14 0.51 -4.35
N LEU A 255 5.84 0.36 -4.60
CA LEU A 255 5.30 -0.08 -5.90
C LEU A 255 5.56 0.96 -7.01
N ASP A 256 5.26 2.24 -6.74
CA ASP A 256 5.47 3.33 -7.70
C ASP A 256 6.96 3.55 -8.00
N ALA A 257 7.83 3.46 -6.98
CA ALA A 257 9.28 3.57 -7.13
C ALA A 257 9.90 2.50 -8.06
N ARG A 258 9.21 1.37 -8.22
CA ARG A 258 9.58 0.26 -9.11
C ARG A 258 8.91 0.34 -10.48
N GLY A 259 8.10 1.39 -10.72
CA GLY A 259 7.36 1.57 -11.97
C GLY A 259 6.05 0.78 -12.04
N ASP A 260 5.59 0.16 -10.95
CA ASP A 260 4.30 -0.54 -10.89
C ASP A 260 3.19 0.35 -10.32
N ARG A 261 3.02 1.51 -10.96
CA ARG A 261 2.00 2.48 -10.59
C ARG A 261 0.58 1.93 -10.75
N GLN A 262 0.38 0.99 -11.67
CA GLN A 262 -0.90 0.30 -11.83
C GLN A 262 -1.25 -0.53 -10.59
N ALA A 263 -0.32 -1.33 -10.07
CA ALA A 263 -0.56 -2.06 -8.83
C ALA A 263 -0.75 -1.13 -7.64
N ALA A 264 0.02 -0.04 -7.54
CA ALA A 264 -0.17 0.95 -6.49
C ALA A 264 -1.60 1.53 -6.53
N ASN A 265 -2.10 1.85 -7.73
CA ASN A 265 -3.47 2.34 -7.91
C ASN A 265 -4.52 1.28 -7.52
N ALA A 266 -4.31 0.03 -7.91
CA ALA A 266 -5.22 -1.06 -7.61
C ALA A 266 -5.29 -1.36 -6.10
N VAL A 267 -4.15 -1.30 -5.39
CA VAL A 267 -4.09 -1.40 -3.93
C VAL A 267 -4.83 -0.23 -3.27
N LEU A 268 -4.55 1.02 -3.67
CA LEU A 268 -5.23 2.20 -3.14
C LEU A 268 -6.74 2.07 -3.30
N ASN A 269 -7.19 1.76 -4.52
CA ASN A 269 -8.60 1.67 -4.85
C ASN A 269 -9.30 0.53 -4.10
N SER A 270 -8.63 -0.61 -3.91
CA SER A 270 -9.16 -1.73 -3.14
C SER A 270 -9.21 -1.43 -1.64
N TYR A 271 -8.27 -0.65 -1.11
CA TYR A 271 -8.23 -0.26 0.30
C TYR A 271 -9.30 0.80 0.62
N VAL A 272 -9.30 1.92 -0.11
CA VAL A 272 -10.21 3.07 0.11
C VAL A 272 -11.67 2.69 -0.19
N ALA A 273 -11.87 1.73 -1.09
CA ALA A 273 -13.15 1.12 -1.42
C ALA A 273 -14.02 0.84 -0.18
N PHE A 274 -13.43 0.28 0.88
CA PHE A 274 -14.15 -0.19 2.05
C PHE A 274 -14.06 0.76 3.24
N GLU A 275 -13.36 1.90 3.11
CA GLU A 275 -13.09 2.85 4.20
C GLU A 275 -12.87 2.12 5.55
N PRO A 276 -11.83 1.25 5.67
CA PRO A 276 -11.74 0.23 6.72
C PRO A 276 -11.88 0.79 8.15
N ILE A 277 -11.43 2.02 8.36
CA ILE A 277 -11.55 2.77 9.61
C ILE A 277 -12.62 3.86 9.49
N GLY A 278 -12.67 4.56 8.35
CA GLY A 278 -13.53 5.71 8.09
C GLY A 278 -12.72 6.98 7.84
N GLY A 279 -13.13 7.76 6.83
CA GLY A 279 -12.48 9.03 6.48
C GLY A 279 -11.24 8.87 5.60
N GLU A 280 -11.04 7.71 4.98
CA GLU A 280 -9.95 7.45 4.05
C GLU A 280 -10.03 8.35 2.81
N ILE A 281 -11.23 8.66 2.32
CA ILE A 281 -11.41 9.54 1.16
C ILE A 281 -10.94 10.96 1.46
N GLU A 282 -11.34 11.55 2.59
CA GLU A 282 -10.82 12.85 3.03
C GLU A 282 -9.31 12.78 3.30
N GLY A 283 -8.86 11.65 3.84
CA GLY A 283 -7.46 11.37 4.11
C GLY A 283 -6.56 11.36 2.87
N LEU A 284 -7.12 11.24 1.65
CA LEU A 284 -6.36 11.34 0.41
C LEU A 284 -5.63 12.69 0.27
N ALA A 285 -6.09 13.75 0.93
CA ALA A 285 -5.39 15.03 0.98
C ALA A 285 -4.04 14.96 1.71
N CYS A 286 -3.83 13.96 2.59
CA CYS A 286 -2.55 13.69 3.25
C CYS A 286 -1.61 12.85 2.37
N LEU A 287 -2.14 12.08 1.42
CA LEU A 287 -1.40 11.06 0.66
C LEU A 287 -0.16 11.61 -0.06
N PRO A 288 -0.19 12.78 -0.73
CA PRO A 288 1.01 13.34 -1.37
C PRO A 288 2.18 13.52 -0.41
N MET A 289 1.91 14.04 0.79
CA MET A 289 2.95 14.22 1.81
C MET A 289 3.37 12.89 2.43
N PHE A 290 2.45 11.95 2.64
CA PHE A 290 2.78 10.62 3.14
C PHE A 290 3.68 9.83 2.19
N LEU A 291 3.39 9.82 0.90
CA LEU A 291 4.26 9.22 -0.12
C LEU A 291 5.63 9.91 -0.14
N ALA A 292 5.67 11.24 -0.07
CA ALA A 292 6.93 11.99 -0.02
C ALA A 292 7.78 11.69 1.22
N CYS A 293 7.15 11.57 2.39
CA CYS A 293 7.83 11.14 3.61
C CYS A 293 8.40 9.73 3.46
N ARG A 294 7.65 8.77 2.90
CA ARG A 294 8.14 7.39 2.73
C ARG A 294 9.28 7.30 1.70
N ALA A 295 9.20 8.03 0.60
CA ALA A 295 10.32 8.17 -0.34
C ALA A 295 11.53 8.84 0.34
N GLY A 296 11.30 9.89 1.13
CA GLY A 296 12.33 10.55 1.94
C GLY A 296 13.01 9.59 2.92
N VAL A 297 12.26 8.72 3.61
CA VAL A 297 12.82 7.68 4.49
C VAL A 297 13.74 6.75 3.71
N ARG A 298 13.36 6.27 2.51
CA ARG A 298 14.24 5.45 1.66
C ARG A 298 15.52 6.18 1.29
N ALA A 299 15.42 7.46 0.90
CA ALA A 299 16.59 8.28 0.58
C ALA A 299 17.53 8.43 1.80
N VAL A 300 17.00 8.79 2.97
CA VAL A 300 17.79 9.01 4.18
C VAL A 300 18.43 7.71 4.70
N VAL A 301 17.72 6.58 4.63
CA VAL A 301 18.30 5.27 4.97
C VAL A 301 19.44 4.92 4.02
N ALA A 302 19.28 5.17 2.71
CA ALA A 302 20.36 4.97 1.75
C ALA A 302 21.55 5.91 2.01
N MET A 303 21.31 7.18 2.37
CA MET A 303 22.36 8.12 2.81
C MET A 303 23.15 7.56 4.01
N ALA A 304 22.47 7.11 5.06
CA ALA A 304 23.12 6.54 6.24
C ALA A 304 23.95 5.29 5.93
N ARG A 305 23.53 4.48 4.95
CA ARG A 305 24.31 3.32 4.48
C ARG A 305 25.57 3.74 3.71
N THR A 306 25.53 4.84 2.95
CA THR A 306 26.73 5.31 2.24
C THR A 306 27.87 5.68 3.18
N GLU A 307 27.56 6.20 4.37
CA GLU A 307 28.57 6.56 5.39
C GLU A 307 29.36 5.35 5.92
N GLN A 308 28.84 4.13 5.71
CA GLN A 308 29.45 2.87 6.16
C GLN A 308 30.26 2.17 5.06
N LEU A 309 30.24 2.69 3.82
CA LEU A 309 30.84 2.05 2.64
C LEU A 309 31.94 2.91 2.01
N ALA A 310 32.90 2.25 1.36
CA ALA A 310 33.89 2.94 0.55
C ALA A 310 33.22 3.67 -0.62
N VAL A 311 33.78 4.79 -1.08
CA VAL A 311 33.15 5.66 -2.09
C VAL A 311 32.85 4.89 -3.39
N GLU A 312 33.72 3.96 -3.75
CA GLU A 312 33.62 3.12 -4.94
C GLU A 312 32.42 2.16 -4.90
N GLU A 313 31.94 1.81 -3.70
CA GLU A 313 30.81 0.91 -3.45
C GLU A 313 29.48 1.68 -3.32
N GLN A 314 29.51 3.01 -3.28
CA GLN A 314 28.32 3.85 -3.03
C GLN A 314 27.47 4.12 -4.27
N SER A 315 27.88 3.70 -5.47
CA SER A 315 27.22 4.10 -6.74
C SER A 315 25.72 3.78 -6.75
N GLU A 316 25.35 2.55 -6.37
CA GLU A 316 23.96 2.09 -6.35
C GLU A 316 23.12 2.83 -5.31
N LEU A 317 23.67 3.03 -4.10
CA LEU A 317 23.02 3.79 -3.04
C LEU A 317 22.82 5.25 -3.42
N ARG A 318 23.79 5.89 -4.09
CA ARG A 318 23.65 7.26 -4.61
C ARG A 318 22.54 7.36 -5.65
N ALA A 319 22.41 6.36 -6.52
CA ALA A 319 21.31 6.29 -7.44
C ALA A 319 19.96 6.10 -6.72
N GLU A 320 19.91 5.27 -5.67
CA GLU A 320 18.72 5.11 -4.82
C GLU A 320 18.32 6.40 -4.11
N ILE A 321 19.27 7.11 -3.52
CA ILE A 321 19.05 8.43 -2.87
C ILE A 321 18.40 9.39 -3.87
N HIS A 322 18.99 9.50 -5.06
CA HIS A 322 18.51 10.43 -6.09
C HIS A 322 17.13 10.07 -6.64
N ARG A 323 16.87 8.77 -6.88
CA ARG A 323 15.55 8.29 -7.32
C ARG A 323 14.48 8.64 -6.28
N ASN A 324 14.73 8.33 -5.01
CA ASN A 324 13.76 8.56 -3.94
C ASN A 324 13.55 10.05 -3.64
N ALA A 325 14.59 10.88 -3.69
CA ALA A 325 14.44 12.33 -3.53
C ALA A 325 13.60 12.93 -4.68
N ARG A 326 13.77 12.45 -5.92
CA ARG A 326 12.93 12.86 -7.05
C ARG A 326 11.48 12.42 -6.92
N LEU A 327 11.23 11.20 -6.44
CA LEU A 327 9.86 10.73 -6.16
C LEU A 327 9.20 11.59 -5.09
N ALA A 328 9.91 11.86 -3.99
CA ALA A 328 9.41 12.74 -2.93
C ALA A 328 9.04 14.12 -3.48
N ASP A 329 9.88 14.68 -4.36
CA ASP A 329 9.60 15.96 -5.00
C ASP A 329 8.35 15.92 -5.89
N ALA A 330 8.23 14.89 -6.72
CA ALA A 330 7.09 14.71 -7.62
C ALA A 330 5.76 14.58 -6.85
N TYR A 331 5.75 13.86 -5.72
CA TYR A 331 4.56 13.76 -4.87
C TYR A 331 4.16 15.10 -4.24
N LEU A 332 5.12 15.98 -3.94
CA LEU A 332 4.84 17.27 -3.29
C LEU A 332 4.29 18.33 -4.26
N ILE A 333 4.22 18.04 -5.56
CA ILE A 333 3.69 18.93 -6.60
C ILE A 333 2.57 18.20 -7.37
N PRO A 334 1.47 17.80 -6.70
CA PRO A 334 0.40 17.11 -7.39
C PRO A 334 -0.27 18.06 -8.40
N PRO A 335 -0.66 17.57 -9.60
CA PRO A 335 -1.45 18.35 -10.54
C PRO A 335 -2.85 18.63 -9.96
N ARG A 336 -3.57 19.58 -10.55
CA ARG A 336 -4.97 19.81 -10.18
C ARG A 336 -5.80 18.55 -10.44
N PRO A 337 -6.75 18.20 -9.55
CA PRO A 337 -7.60 17.04 -9.76
C PRO A 337 -8.48 17.24 -11.00
N VAL A 338 -8.87 16.13 -11.63
CA VAL A 338 -9.82 16.06 -12.74
C VAL A 338 -10.89 15.02 -12.38
N LEU A 339 -12.13 15.26 -12.81
CA LEU A 339 -13.20 14.26 -12.78
C LEU A 339 -13.42 13.71 -14.18
N ILE A 340 -13.22 12.41 -14.35
CA ILE A 340 -13.53 11.71 -15.59
C ILE A 340 -14.73 10.80 -15.35
N ALA A 341 -15.79 10.96 -16.15
CA ALA A 341 -16.94 10.07 -16.12
C ALA A 341 -16.91 9.14 -17.34
N ILE A 342 -17.01 7.83 -17.12
CA ILE A 342 -17.01 6.80 -18.16
C ILE A 342 -18.40 6.16 -18.20
N GLY A 343 -19.16 6.51 -19.23
CA GLY A 343 -20.51 6.05 -19.51
C GLY A 343 -20.58 4.99 -20.60
N GLY A 344 -21.73 4.33 -20.70
CA GLY A 344 -22.00 3.32 -21.71
C GLY A 344 -22.78 2.13 -21.17
N LEU A 345 -23.43 1.39 -22.07
CA LEU A 345 -24.26 0.25 -21.70
C LEU A 345 -23.45 -0.89 -21.07
N SER A 346 -24.11 -1.84 -20.42
CA SER A 346 -23.47 -3.04 -19.90
C SER A 346 -22.84 -3.85 -21.04
N GLY A 347 -21.65 -4.39 -20.81
CA GLY A 347 -20.88 -5.09 -21.85
C GLY A 347 -19.87 -4.23 -22.62
N THR A 348 -19.87 -2.89 -22.47
CA THR A 348 -18.96 -2.02 -23.23
C THR A 348 -17.51 -2.03 -22.73
N GLY A 349 -17.24 -2.49 -21.50
CA GLY A 349 -15.88 -2.56 -20.94
C GLY A 349 -15.47 -1.36 -20.08
N LYS A 350 -16.42 -0.54 -19.62
CA LYS A 350 -16.18 0.65 -18.79
C LYS A 350 -15.21 0.40 -17.63
N SER A 351 -15.52 -0.55 -16.75
CA SER A 351 -14.74 -0.79 -15.55
C SER A 351 -13.31 -1.27 -15.86
N THR A 352 -13.13 -2.04 -16.94
CA THR A 352 -11.80 -2.47 -17.42
C THR A 352 -10.98 -1.27 -17.91
N LEU A 353 -11.60 -0.42 -18.74
CA LEU A 353 -10.95 0.79 -19.23
C LEU A 353 -10.61 1.74 -18.07
N ALA A 354 -11.56 1.95 -17.16
CA ALA A 354 -11.43 2.83 -16.01
C ALA A 354 -10.32 2.37 -15.06
N ALA A 355 -10.21 1.06 -14.78
CA ALA A 355 -9.16 0.51 -13.92
C ALA A 355 -7.75 0.77 -14.48
N VAL A 356 -7.55 0.61 -15.79
CA VAL A 356 -6.25 0.88 -16.43
C VAL A 356 -5.97 2.38 -16.53
N LEU A 357 -6.99 3.20 -16.83
CA LEU A 357 -6.84 4.65 -16.86
C LEU A 357 -6.55 5.24 -15.47
N ALA A 358 -7.13 4.68 -14.40
CA ALA A 358 -6.99 5.20 -13.04
C ALA A 358 -5.53 5.40 -12.63
N SER A 359 -4.65 4.47 -12.94
CA SER A 359 -3.22 4.64 -12.65
C SER A 359 -2.55 5.78 -13.42
N GLN A 360 -3.06 6.17 -14.58
CA GLN A 360 -2.47 7.18 -15.46
C GLN A 360 -2.91 8.61 -15.16
N ILE A 361 -3.94 8.80 -14.33
CA ILE A 361 -4.51 10.13 -14.09
C ILE A 361 -3.89 10.77 -12.85
N GLY A 362 -3.37 11.98 -13.00
CA GLY A 362 -2.86 12.80 -11.89
C GLY A 362 -1.51 12.35 -11.33
N ALA A 363 -1.24 12.67 -10.07
CA ALA A 363 -0.05 12.18 -9.36
C ALA A 363 -0.22 10.72 -8.93
N ALA A 364 0.89 10.03 -8.63
CA ALA A 364 0.82 8.67 -8.14
C ALA A 364 0.01 8.58 -6.82
N PRO A 365 -0.68 7.46 -6.56
CA PRO A 365 -0.73 6.26 -7.42
C PRO A 365 -1.72 6.38 -8.59
N GLY A 366 -2.43 7.49 -8.74
CA GLY A 366 -3.42 7.72 -9.78
C GLY A 366 -4.75 8.18 -9.21
N ALA A 367 -5.82 8.10 -10.00
CA ALA A 367 -7.17 8.45 -9.59
C ALA A 367 -7.87 7.41 -8.72
N LEU A 368 -8.77 7.89 -7.88
CA LEU A 368 -9.79 7.09 -7.22
C LEU A 368 -10.83 6.64 -8.25
N HIS A 369 -11.06 5.35 -8.35
CA HIS A 369 -12.00 4.70 -9.26
C HIS A 369 -13.28 4.32 -8.51
N VAL A 370 -14.33 5.11 -8.72
CA VAL A 370 -15.64 4.92 -8.08
C VAL A 370 -16.58 4.20 -9.04
N ARG A 371 -17.05 3.02 -8.63
CA ARG A 371 -17.77 2.08 -9.50
C ARG A 371 -19.20 1.91 -9.02
N SER A 372 -20.17 2.34 -9.83
CA SER A 372 -21.60 2.24 -9.46
C SER A 372 -22.06 0.81 -9.15
N ASP A 373 -21.54 -0.19 -9.87
CA ASP A 373 -21.88 -1.61 -9.63
C ASP A 373 -21.32 -2.12 -8.28
N VAL A 374 -20.14 -1.66 -7.87
CA VAL A 374 -19.56 -2.01 -6.56
C VAL A 374 -20.35 -1.34 -5.44
N GLU A 375 -20.67 -0.05 -5.57
CA GLU A 375 -21.47 0.67 -4.56
C GLU A 375 -22.89 0.09 -4.44
N ARG A 376 -23.46 -0.42 -5.54
CA ARG A 376 -24.74 -1.13 -5.50
C ARG A 376 -24.66 -2.39 -4.64
N LYS A 377 -23.62 -3.21 -4.80
CA LYS A 377 -23.44 -4.42 -3.99
C LYS A 377 -23.24 -4.10 -2.51
N ARG A 378 -22.48 -3.04 -2.23
CA ARG A 378 -22.27 -2.52 -0.88
C ARG A 378 -23.54 -2.03 -0.20
N LEU A 379 -24.40 -1.33 -0.93
CA LEU A 379 -25.69 -0.85 -0.40
C LEU A 379 -26.56 -1.99 0.16
N PHE A 380 -26.35 -3.22 -0.31
CA PHE A 380 -27.05 -4.42 0.16
C PHE A 380 -26.20 -5.34 1.04
N GLY A 381 -24.96 -4.97 1.38
CA GLY A 381 -24.06 -5.79 2.20
C GLY A 381 -23.64 -7.10 1.53
N VAL A 382 -23.62 -7.12 0.18
CA VAL A 382 -23.31 -8.32 -0.61
C VAL A 382 -21.86 -8.23 -1.12
N PRO A 383 -21.08 -9.34 -1.07
CA PRO A 383 -19.75 -9.40 -1.66
C PRO A 383 -19.72 -8.98 -3.13
N GLU A 384 -18.62 -8.37 -3.57
CA GLU A 384 -18.48 -7.80 -4.91
C GLU A 384 -18.75 -8.81 -6.04
N THR A 385 -18.43 -10.09 -5.88
CA THR A 385 -18.63 -11.10 -6.93
C THR A 385 -19.98 -11.82 -6.82
N GLN A 386 -20.72 -11.64 -5.72
CA GLN A 386 -22.02 -12.26 -5.53
C GLN A 386 -23.08 -11.49 -6.33
N ARG A 387 -23.92 -12.23 -7.07
CA ARG A 387 -24.99 -11.64 -7.87
C ARG A 387 -26.14 -11.14 -7.00
N LEU A 388 -26.60 -9.92 -7.25
CA LEU A 388 -27.80 -9.40 -6.63
C LEU A 388 -29.06 -9.95 -7.29
N GLU A 389 -30.06 -10.28 -6.48
CA GLU A 389 -31.40 -10.57 -6.98
C GLU A 389 -32.06 -9.32 -7.59
N ARG A 390 -33.01 -9.52 -8.52
CA ARG A 390 -33.69 -8.42 -9.24
C ARG A 390 -34.37 -7.40 -8.34
N GLN A 391 -34.77 -7.80 -7.13
CA GLN A 391 -35.39 -6.89 -6.17
C GLN A 391 -34.46 -5.76 -5.69
N HIS A 392 -33.15 -5.92 -5.86
CA HIS A 392 -32.13 -4.90 -5.58
C HIS A 392 -32.00 -3.86 -6.69
N TYR A 393 -32.73 -4.00 -7.80
CA TYR A 393 -32.78 -3.04 -8.91
C TYR A 393 -34.11 -2.25 -8.95
N ARG A 394 -34.84 -2.19 -7.83
CA ARG A 394 -36.13 -1.47 -7.72
C ARG A 394 -35.98 0.05 -7.88
N ILE A 395 -37.09 0.70 -8.19
CA ILE A 395 -37.22 2.17 -8.28
C ILE A 395 -36.72 2.81 -6.98
N GLY A 396 -35.86 3.83 -7.09
CA GLY A 396 -35.23 4.52 -5.96
C GLY A 396 -33.86 3.96 -5.56
N THR A 397 -33.56 2.68 -5.83
CA THR A 397 -32.23 2.13 -5.56
C THR A 397 -31.17 2.68 -6.51
N ALA A 398 -31.51 2.86 -7.79
CA ALA A 398 -30.58 3.44 -8.76
C ALA A 398 -30.16 4.86 -8.33
N GLN A 399 -31.11 5.72 -7.93
CA GLN A 399 -30.80 7.08 -7.47
C GLN A 399 -29.84 7.05 -6.27
N ARG A 400 -30.12 6.24 -5.25
CA ARG A 400 -29.24 6.12 -4.07
C ARG A 400 -27.81 5.71 -4.41
N VAL A 401 -27.63 4.82 -5.40
CA VAL A 401 -26.29 4.42 -5.85
C VAL A 401 -25.57 5.60 -6.50
N TYR A 402 -26.25 6.38 -7.34
CA TYR A 402 -25.67 7.58 -7.93
C TYR A 402 -25.36 8.64 -6.87
N ASP A 403 -26.25 8.86 -5.89
CA ASP A 403 -26.01 9.77 -4.77
C ASP A 403 -24.73 9.38 -4.00
N ILE A 404 -24.50 8.09 -3.75
CA ILE A 404 -23.27 7.58 -3.09
C ILE A 404 -22.04 7.82 -3.97
N VAL A 405 -22.13 7.52 -5.26
CA VAL A 405 -21.03 7.69 -6.22
C VAL A 405 -20.64 9.16 -6.35
N GLU A 406 -21.63 10.05 -6.46
CA GLU A 406 -21.45 11.50 -6.52
C GLU A 406 -20.85 12.05 -5.21
N ASP A 407 -21.31 11.56 -4.05
CA ASP A 407 -20.75 11.94 -2.75
C ASP A 407 -19.27 11.55 -2.63
N LYS A 408 -18.91 10.31 -2.99
CA LYS A 408 -17.52 9.85 -3.00
C LYS A 408 -16.65 10.65 -3.95
N ALA A 409 -17.15 10.93 -5.17
CA ALA A 409 -16.44 11.76 -6.13
C ALA A 409 -16.20 13.17 -5.58
N ARG A 410 -17.23 13.79 -4.99
CA ARG A 410 -17.11 15.10 -4.36
C ARG A 410 -16.09 15.11 -3.22
N ARG A 411 -16.18 14.17 -2.27
CA ARG A 411 -15.25 14.04 -1.13
C ARG A 411 -13.80 13.88 -1.59
N ALA A 412 -13.56 13.08 -2.64
CA ALA A 412 -12.22 12.87 -3.19
C ALA A 412 -11.68 14.13 -3.90
N LEU A 413 -12.51 14.84 -4.66
CA LEU A 413 -12.13 16.10 -5.30
C LEU A 413 -11.87 17.20 -4.26
N ASP A 414 -12.68 17.27 -3.20
CA ASP A 414 -12.47 18.17 -2.05
C ASP A 414 -11.13 17.87 -1.34
N ALA A 415 -10.72 16.59 -1.34
CA ALA A 415 -9.40 16.16 -0.86
C ALA A 415 -8.26 16.43 -1.87
N GLY A 416 -8.55 17.03 -3.03
CA GLY A 416 -7.56 17.33 -4.08
C GLY A 416 -7.14 16.11 -4.90
N HIS A 417 -7.88 15.01 -4.85
CA HIS A 417 -7.54 13.75 -5.50
C HIS A 417 -8.35 13.56 -6.79
N PRO A 418 -7.74 13.14 -7.92
CA PRO A 418 -8.47 12.92 -9.16
C PRO A 418 -9.40 11.70 -9.07
N VAL A 419 -10.48 11.70 -9.84
CA VAL A 419 -11.52 10.67 -9.76
C VAL A 419 -11.91 10.19 -11.15
N ILE A 420 -12.04 8.87 -11.30
CA ILE A 420 -12.78 8.25 -12.40
C ILE A 420 -14.06 7.66 -11.84
N VAL A 421 -15.20 8.02 -12.43
CA VAL A 421 -16.50 7.41 -12.12
C VAL A 421 -16.96 6.56 -13.30
N ASP A 422 -17.22 5.27 -13.06
CA ASP A 422 -17.79 4.38 -14.07
C ASP A 422 -19.23 3.95 -13.72
N ALA A 423 -20.15 4.30 -14.60
CA ALA A 423 -21.57 3.98 -14.49
C ALA A 423 -22.22 3.87 -15.86
N VAL A 424 -23.49 3.48 -15.92
CA VAL A 424 -24.19 3.40 -17.20
C VAL A 424 -24.43 4.80 -17.77
N PHE A 425 -24.77 5.77 -16.92
CA PHE A 425 -25.07 7.16 -17.28
C PHE A 425 -26.12 7.25 -18.41
N ALA A 426 -27.16 6.42 -18.33
CA ALA A 426 -28.16 6.28 -19.38
C ALA A 426 -28.96 7.55 -19.57
N LYS A 427 -29.29 8.25 -18.48
CA LYS A 427 -30.14 9.43 -18.51
C LYS A 427 -29.31 10.72 -18.58
N GLU A 428 -29.91 11.75 -19.16
CA GLU A 428 -29.27 13.06 -19.30
C GLU A 428 -29.06 13.75 -17.94
N ASP A 429 -30.01 13.63 -17.02
CA ASP A 429 -29.92 14.17 -15.65
C ASP A 429 -28.75 13.56 -14.87
N GLU A 430 -28.51 12.25 -14.98
CA GLU A 430 -27.34 11.57 -14.41
C GLU A 430 -26.01 12.14 -14.94
N ARG A 431 -25.94 12.45 -16.24
CA ARG A 431 -24.75 13.03 -16.88
C ARG A 431 -24.51 14.48 -16.46
N VAL A 432 -25.59 15.27 -16.37
CA VAL A 432 -25.53 16.66 -15.89
C VAL A 432 -25.15 16.73 -14.41
N ALA A 433 -25.65 15.81 -13.59
CA ALA A 433 -25.36 15.75 -12.16
C ALA A 433 -23.87 15.50 -11.90
N ILE A 434 -23.27 14.48 -12.54
CA ILE A 434 -21.85 14.18 -12.34
C ILE A 434 -20.94 15.30 -12.85
N GLU A 435 -21.29 15.97 -13.96
CA GLU A 435 -20.56 17.15 -14.43
C GLU A 435 -20.64 18.33 -13.42
N ALA A 436 -21.80 18.51 -12.77
CA ALA A 436 -21.97 19.55 -11.77
C ALA A 436 -21.07 19.36 -10.54
N ILE A 437 -20.70 18.11 -10.19
CA ILE A 437 -19.73 17.82 -9.11
C ILE A 437 -18.36 18.43 -9.43
N ALA A 438 -17.85 18.23 -10.65
CA ALA A 438 -16.58 18.83 -11.08
C ALA A 438 -16.63 20.36 -11.06
N ARG A 439 -17.73 20.93 -11.56
CA ARG A 439 -17.95 22.38 -11.57
C ARG A 439 -17.98 22.96 -10.15
N GLY A 440 -18.63 22.26 -9.22
CA GLY A 440 -18.70 22.65 -7.81
C GLY A 440 -17.33 22.62 -7.12
N ALA A 441 -16.49 21.65 -7.47
CA ALA A 441 -15.11 21.54 -6.98
C ALA A 441 -14.12 22.47 -7.71
N GLY A 442 -14.56 23.17 -8.78
CA GLY A 442 -13.69 24.02 -9.59
C GLY A 442 -12.64 23.25 -10.39
N CYS A 443 -12.89 21.97 -10.70
CA CYS A 443 -11.98 21.11 -11.45
C CYS A 443 -12.49 20.84 -12.87
N GLU A 444 -11.60 20.30 -13.70
CA GLU A 444 -11.93 19.91 -15.08
C GLU A 444 -12.82 18.66 -15.10
N PHE A 445 -13.76 18.62 -16.04
CA PHE A 445 -14.62 17.47 -16.29
C PHE A 445 -14.38 16.92 -17.69
N VAL A 446 -14.23 15.59 -17.79
CA VAL A 446 -14.21 14.90 -19.08
C VAL A 446 -15.17 13.72 -19.08
N GLY A 447 -16.17 13.75 -19.97
CA GLY A 447 -17.09 12.65 -20.18
C GLY A 447 -16.69 11.78 -21.37
N LEU A 448 -16.59 10.46 -21.16
CA LEU A 448 -16.34 9.46 -22.18
C LEU A 448 -17.56 8.54 -22.31
N TRP A 449 -18.04 8.29 -23.53
CA TRP A 449 -19.14 7.37 -23.80
C TRP A 449 -18.67 6.17 -24.64
N LEU A 450 -18.67 4.98 -24.05
CA LEU A 450 -18.28 3.76 -24.75
C LEU A 450 -19.46 3.16 -25.51
N ALA A 451 -19.23 2.83 -26.79
CA ALA A 451 -20.22 2.22 -27.65
C ALA A 451 -19.68 0.97 -28.36
N ALA A 452 -20.47 -0.10 -28.39
CA ALA A 452 -20.17 -1.31 -29.17
C ALA A 452 -21.47 -1.91 -29.76
N PRO A 453 -21.39 -2.71 -30.84
CA PRO A 453 -22.54 -3.40 -31.39
C PRO A 453 -23.24 -4.30 -30.36
N ALA A 454 -24.56 -4.41 -30.44
CA ALA A 454 -25.37 -5.20 -29.50
C ALA A 454 -24.90 -6.66 -29.35
N ALA A 455 -24.47 -7.29 -30.45
CA ALA A 455 -23.96 -8.65 -30.44
C ALA A 455 -22.69 -8.78 -29.56
N THR A 456 -21.79 -7.79 -29.63
CA THR A 456 -20.57 -7.74 -28.81
C THR A 456 -20.90 -7.55 -27.33
N LEU A 457 -21.84 -6.67 -27.00
CA LEU A 457 -22.28 -6.44 -25.62
C LEU A 457 -22.82 -7.73 -24.99
N ILE A 458 -23.73 -8.41 -25.70
CA ILE A 458 -24.33 -9.67 -25.24
C ILE A 458 -23.26 -10.76 -25.07
N ALA A 459 -22.38 -10.94 -26.06
CA ALA A 459 -21.32 -11.95 -25.98
C ALA A 459 -20.40 -11.71 -24.78
N ARG A 460 -20.03 -10.45 -24.51
CA ARG A 460 -19.19 -10.09 -23.37
C ARG A 460 -19.87 -10.35 -22.03
N VAL A 461 -21.14 -9.97 -21.85
CA VAL A 461 -21.82 -10.22 -20.56
C VAL A 461 -22.05 -11.71 -20.29
N GLU A 462 -22.19 -12.53 -21.33
CA GLU A 462 -22.35 -13.98 -21.19
C GLU A 462 -21.04 -14.71 -20.87
N ALA A 463 -19.90 -14.18 -21.31
CA ALA A 463 -18.59 -14.76 -21.06
C ALA A 463 -18.02 -14.43 -19.66
N ARG A 464 -18.57 -13.42 -18.96
CA ARG A 464 -18.07 -12.95 -17.66
C ARG A 464 -18.22 -14.00 -16.57
N ARG A 465 -17.19 -14.09 -15.72
CA ARG A 465 -17.17 -14.84 -14.45
C ARG A 465 -16.65 -13.90 -13.36
N ASP A 466 -17.16 -14.03 -12.14
CA ASP A 466 -16.66 -13.33 -10.94
C ASP A 466 -16.59 -11.79 -11.07
N ASP A 467 -17.61 -11.16 -11.66
CA ASP A 467 -17.67 -9.71 -11.94
C ASP A 467 -18.60 -8.96 -10.94
N ALA A 468 -18.30 -7.68 -10.67
CA ALA A 468 -19.16 -6.77 -9.92
C ALA A 468 -20.48 -6.44 -10.63
N SER A 469 -20.52 -6.51 -11.95
CA SER A 469 -21.70 -6.22 -12.75
C SER A 469 -22.63 -7.43 -12.85
N ASP A 470 -23.89 -7.28 -12.43
CA ASP A 470 -24.89 -8.37 -12.53
C ASP A 470 -25.65 -8.38 -13.87
N ALA A 471 -25.17 -7.61 -14.85
CA ALA A 471 -25.81 -7.50 -16.15
C ALA A 471 -25.74 -8.82 -16.93
N ASP A 472 -26.90 -9.35 -17.32
CA ASP A 472 -27.05 -10.48 -18.22
C ASP A 472 -27.50 -10.03 -19.63
N ARG A 473 -27.65 -10.98 -20.56
CA ARG A 473 -28.20 -10.74 -21.90
C ARG A 473 -29.51 -9.94 -21.87
N ARG A 474 -30.37 -10.16 -20.87
CA ARG A 474 -31.68 -9.51 -20.78
C ARG A 474 -31.52 -8.05 -20.36
N VAL A 475 -30.65 -7.76 -19.39
CA VAL A 475 -30.29 -6.39 -18.98
C VAL A 475 -29.73 -5.60 -20.17
N VAL A 476 -28.83 -6.20 -20.96
CA VAL A 476 -28.29 -5.53 -22.16
C VAL A 476 -29.39 -5.21 -23.17
N ARG A 477 -30.33 -6.14 -23.42
CA ARG A 477 -31.45 -5.90 -24.33
C ARG A 477 -32.40 -4.81 -23.85
N GLU A 478 -32.65 -4.76 -22.54
CA GLU A 478 -33.45 -3.71 -21.91
C GLU A 478 -32.77 -2.34 -22.08
N GLN A 479 -31.47 -2.27 -21.79
CA GLN A 479 -30.67 -1.05 -21.94
C GLN A 479 -30.55 -0.55 -23.38
N LEU A 480 -30.51 -1.44 -24.37
CA LEU A 480 -30.52 -1.07 -25.80
C LEU A 480 -31.82 -0.38 -26.23
N GLY A 481 -32.89 -0.52 -25.45
CA GLY A 481 -34.17 0.16 -25.67
C GLY A 481 -34.32 1.47 -24.90
N TYR A 482 -33.30 1.91 -24.15
CA TYR A 482 -33.36 3.17 -23.42
C TYR A 482 -33.36 4.36 -24.38
N ASP A 483 -34.15 5.39 -24.04
CA ASP A 483 -33.96 6.72 -24.60
C ASP A 483 -32.78 7.37 -23.87
N LEU A 484 -31.63 7.40 -24.54
CA LEU A 484 -30.39 7.95 -24.00
C LEU A 484 -30.34 9.48 -24.08
N GLY A 485 -31.31 10.10 -24.77
CA GLY A 485 -31.26 11.52 -25.10
C GLY A 485 -30.03 11.87 -25.94
N ASN A 486 -29.59 13.12 -25.86
CA ASN A 486 -28.37 13.57 -26.52
C ASN A 486 -27.13 13.22 -25.67
N ILE A 487 -26.18 12.49 -26.26
CA ILE A 487 -24.89 12.19 -25.62
C ILE A 487 -23.88 13.21 -26.10
N ILE A 488 -23.57 14.17 -25.25
CA ILE A 488 -22.57 15.24 -25.51
C ILE A 488 -21.14 14.82 -25.15
N TRP A 489 -20.97 13.66 -24.52
CA TRP A 489 -19.68 13.10 -24.11
C TRP A 489 -18.89 12.57 -25.32
N THR A 490 -17.57 12.52 -25.19
CA THR A 490 -16.70 12.03 -26.26
C THR A 490 -16.92 10.54 -26.48
N HIS A 491 -17.30 10.17 -27.70
CA HIS A 491 -17.55 8.77 -28.05
C HIS A 491 -16.23 7.99 -28.20
N VAL A 492 -16.13 6.85 -27.53
CA VAL A 492 -15.01 5.91 -27.61
C VAL A 492 -15.51 4.57 -28.17
N GLY A 493 -14.87 4.08 -29.22
CA GLY A 493 -15.20 2.80 -29.83
C GLY A 493 -14.82 1.62 -28.93
N ALA A 494 -15.78 0.77 -28.60
CA ALA A 494 -15.58 -0.42 -27.76
C ALA A 494 -15.81 -1.74 -28.51
N ALA A 495 -15.92 -1.70 -29.85
CA ALA A 495 -16.10 -2.87 -30.70
C ALA A 495 -14.82 -3.70 -30.88
N GLY A 496 -13.65 -3.04 -30.79
CA GLY A 496 -12.33 -3.62 -30.98
C GLY A 496 -11.77 -4.29 -29.72
N THR A 497 -10.44 -4.33 -29.62
CA THR A 497 -9.74 -4.85 -28.44
C THR A 497 -9.73 -3.83 -27.30
N PRO A 498 -9.58 -4.26 -26.03
CA PRO A 498 -9.45 -3.34 -24.90
C PRO A 498 -8.34 -2.30 -25.08
N GLU A 499 -7.23 -2.67 -25.73
CA GLU A 499 -6.08 -1.81 -25.99
C GLU A 499 -6.42 -0.69 -26.99
N GLN A 500 -7.27 -0.98 -27.98
CA GLN A 500 -7.76 0.03 -28.93
C GLN A 500 -8.65 1.05 -28.22
N SER A 501 -9.60 0.57 -27.41
CA SER A 501 -10.46 1.45 -26.61
C SER A 501 -9.65 2.30 -25.61
N LEU A 502 -8.58 1.73 -25.04
CA LEU A 502 -7.66 2.47 -24.18
C LEU A 502 -6.90 3.55 -24.94
N ALA A 503 -6.36 3.24 -26.13
CA ALA A 503 -5.67 4.22 -26.95
C ALA A 503 -6.58 5.39 -27.37
N ASP A 504 -7.80 5.09 -27.81
CA ASP A 504 -8.81 6.10 -28.18
C ASP A 504 -9.20 6.96 -26.98
N ALA A 505 -9.40 6.35 -25.81
CA ALA A 505 -9.70 7.07 -24.57
C ALA A 505 -8.55 7.98 -24.13
N ARG A 506 -7.30 7.51 -24.21
CA ARG A 506 -6.11 8.32 -23.93
C ARG A 506 -6.03 9.53 -24.86
N GLN A 507 -6.28 9.33 -26.16
CA GLN A 507 -6.29 10.42 -27.12
C GLN A 507 -7.39 11.44 -26.81
N ALA A 508 -8.58 10.99 -26.42
CA ALA A 508 -9.67 11.87 -26.00
C ALA A 508 -9.32 12.69 -24.75
N LEU A 509 -8.70 12.06 -23.75
CA LEU A 509 -8.26 12.72 -22.52
C LEU A 509 -7.17 13.77 -22.78
N VAL A 510 -6.16 13.44 -23.59
CA VAL A 510 -5.11 14.40 -23.96
C VAL A 510 -5.68 15.56 -24.78
N ALA A 511 -6.62 15.29 -25.69
CA ALA A 511 -7.30 16.33 -26.45
C ALA A 511 -8.15 17.27 -25.57
N ALA A 512 -8.64 16.78 -24.43
CA ALA A 512 -9.34 17.58 -23.43
C ALA A 512 -8.39 18.43 -22.56
N GLY A 513 -7.09 18.11 -22.52
CA GLY A 513 -6.10 18.80 -21.69
C GLY A 513 -5.64 18.01 -20.47
N VAL A 514 -6.10 16.77 -20.33
CA VAL A 514 -5.71 15.90 -19.22
C VAL A 514 -4.31 15.33 -19.45
N ALA A 515 -3.40 15.60 -18.51
CA ALA A 515 -2.07 15.00 -18.51
C ALA A 515 -2.17 13.53 -18.07
N LEU A 516 -1.56 12.65 -18.85
CA LEU A 516 -1.43 11.22 -18.56
C LEU A 516 -0.01 10.94 -18.05
N ALA A 517 0.09 10.12 -17.02
CA ALA A 517 1.35 9.54 -16.60
C ALA A 517 1.74 8.38 -17.55
N ASP A 518 3.04 8.27 -17.80
CA ASP A 518 3.63 7.24 -18.66
C ASP A 518 3.55 5.83 -18.05
#